data_AF-A0A0D0D788-F1
#
_entry.id   AF-A0A0D0D788-F1
#
_cell.length_a   1.000
_cell.length_b   1.000
_cell.length_c   1.000
_cell.angle_alpha   90.00
_cell.angle_beta   90.00
_cell.angle_gamma   90.00
#
_symmetry.space_group_name_H-M   'P 1'
#
loop_
_entity.id
_entity.type
_entity.pdbx_description
1 polymer ?
#
loop_
_entity_poly.entity_id
_entity_poly.type
_entity_poly.pdbx_seq_one_letter_code
_entity_poly.pdbx_strand_id
1 'polypeptide(L)'
;ALPLPLLLGRRNCNEHGLAAVADLELPLCIGQANDTLQSIHFTLADKVVLFHNEVCQASNQPANTHERGKVHQADTRLSRHAQIYRKC
;
A
#
# COMPACT_ATOMS: atom_id res chain seq x y z
N ALA A 1 -0.25 -7.52 -9.11
CA ALA A 1 0.66 -6.99 -8.08
C ALA A 1 1.58 -8.11 -7.66
N LEU A 2 2.90 -7.90 -7.80
CA LEU A 2 3.90 -8.90 -7.42
C LEU A 2 3.72 -9.30 -5.94
N PRO A 3 3.69 -10.59 -5.61
CA PRO A 3 3.68 -11.04 -4.23
C PRO A 3 5.12 -10.99 -3.74
N LEU A 4 5.49 -9.99 -2.95
CA LEU A 4 6.76 -10.05 -2.24
C LEU A 4 6.50 -9.72 -0.78
N PRO A 5 6.57 -10.74 0.09
CA PRO A 5 7.53 -10.73 1.17
C PRO A 5 8.86 -11.30 0.65
N LEU A 6 9.97 -10.73 1.13
CA LEU A 6 11.28 -11.36 1.30
C LEU A 6 11.36 -12.79 0.74
N LEU A 7 11.79 -12.99 -0.52
CA LEU A 7 11.95 -14.38 -1.00
C LEU A 7 13.12 -15.07 -0.27
N LEU A 8 14.15 -14.28 0.06
CA LEU A 8 15.29 -14.71 0.85
C LEU A 8 15.38 -13.92 2.15
N GLY A 9 15.45 -12.58 2.09
CA GLY A 9 15.70 -11.76 3.27
C GLY A 9 17.16 -11.81 3.71
N ARG A 10 17.70 -10.67 4.14
CA ARG A 10 19.13 -10.51 4.46
C ARG A 10 19.66 -11.57 5.43
N ARG A 11 18.86 -11.97 6.43
CA ARG A 11 19.22 -13.02 7.38
C ARG A 11 19.38 -14.38 6.71
N ASN A 12 18.42 -14.83 5.91
CA ASN A 12 18.53 -16.12 5.24
C ASN A 12 19.63 -16.09 4.16
N CYS A 13 19.83 -14.97 3.46
CA CYS A 13 20.96 -14.83 2.54
C CYS A 13 22.30 -15.06 3.25
N ASN A 14 22.48 -14.43 4.43
CA ASN A 14 23.69 -14.60 5.22
C ASN A 14 23.84 -16.03 5.75
N GLU A 15 22.76 -16.65 6.23
CA GLU A 15 22.76 -18.04 6.73
C GLU A 15 23.14 -19.07 5.64
N HIS A 16 22.89 -18.76 4.37
CA HIS A 16 23.19 -19.66 3.23
C HIS A 16 24.43 -19.26 2.43
N GLY A 17 25.28 -18.37 2.94
CA GLY A 17 26.52 -17.96 2.27
C GLY A 17 26.30 -17.06 1.03
N LEU A 18 25.11 -16.49 0.88
CA LEU A 18 24.72 -15.60 -0.22
C LEU A 18 25.01 -14.13 0.11
N ALA A 19 26.19 -13.83 0.65
CA ALA A 19 26.54 -12.48 1.13
C ALA A 19 26.39 -11.41 0.04
N ALA A 20 26.84 -11.68 -1.18
CA ALA A 20 26.69 -10.77 -2.31
C ALA A 20 25.22 -10.50 -2.69
N VAL A 21 24.31 -11.46 -2.44
CA VAL A 21 22.86 -11.28 -2.64
C VAL A 21 22.27 -10.49 -1.48
N ALA A 22 22.75 -10.71 -0.25
CA ALA A 22 22.32 -9.98 0.94
C ALA A 22 22.57 -8.46 0.82
N ASP A 23 23.67 -8.07 0.16
CA ASP A 23 24.01 -6.67 -0.09
C ASP A 23 23.07 -6.00 -1.11
N LEU A 24 22.53 -6.78 -2.06
CA LEU A 24 21.54 -6.30 -3.04
C LEU A 24 20.10 -6.32 -2.48
N GLU A 25 19.80 -7.20 -1.53
CA GLU A 25 18.47 -7.34 -0.91
C GLU A 25 18.08 -6.12 -0.06
N LEU A 26 19.03 -5.53 0.68
CA LEU A 26 18.74 -4.37 1.54
C LEU A 26 18.20 -3.15 0.76
N PRO A 27 18.88 -2.64 -0.28
CA PRO A 27 18.36 -1.51 -1.05
C PRO A 27 17.05 -1.83 -1.78
N LEU A 28 16.85 -3.09 -2.19
CA LEU A 28 15.62 -3.53 -2.83
C LEU A 28 14.43 -3.52 -1.84
N CYS A 29 14.64 -4.01 -0.62
CA CYS A 29 13.67 -3.94 0.48
C CYS A 29 13.29 -2.49 0.81
N ILE A 30 14.27 -1.58 0.89
CA ILE A 30 14.02 -0.15 1.10
C ILE A 30 13.19 0.42 -0.05
N GLY A 31 13.54 0.10 -1.31
CA GLY A 31 12.77 0.52 -2.48
C GLY A 31 11.31 0.06 -2.42
N GLN A 32 11.07 -1.20 -2.10
CA GLN A 32 9.72 -1.76 -1.98
C GLN A 32 8.91 -1.15 -0.84
N ALA A 33 9.55 -0.90 0.30
CA ALA A 33 8.91 -0.20 1.42
C ALA A 33 8.50 1.21 1.00
N ASN A 34 9.37 1.92 0.26
CA ASN A 34 9.10 3.26 -0.25
C ASN A 34 7.97 3.26 -1.30
N ASP A 35 7.96 2.33 -2.25
CA ASP A 35 6.89 2.19 -3.25
C ASP A 35 5.53 1.90 -2.60
N THR A 36 5.54 1.05 -1.56
CA THR A 36 4.32 0.73 -0.81
C THR A 36 3.85 1.92 0.02
N LEU A 37 4.77 2.65 0.65
CA LEU A 37 4.46 3.90 1.37
C LEU A 37 3.90 4.97 0.43
N GLN A 38 4.46 5.09 -0.77
CA GLN A 38 3.95 6.00 -1.79
C GLN A 38 2.53 5.62 -2.23
N SER A 39 2.25 4.32 -2.38
CA SER A 39 0.90 3.82 -2.67
C SER A 39 -0.10 4.14 -1.55
N ILE A 40 0.34 4.08 -0.28
CA ILE A 40 -0.45 4.52 0.88
C ILE A 40 -0.78 6.01 0.77
N HIS A 41 0.22 6.86 0.51
CA HIS A 41 0.00 8.30 0.36
C HIS A 41 -0.96 8.64 -0.78
N PHE A 42 -0.79 8.02 -1.95
CA PHE A 42 -1.70 8.24 -3.08
C PHE A 42 -3.14 7.81 -2.75
N THR A 43 -3.31 6.66 -2.11
CA THR A 43 -4.65 6.17 -1.74
C THR A 43 -5.31 7.09 -0.70
N LEU A 44 -4.54 7.62 0.25
CA LEU A 44 -5.04 8.60 1.21
C LEU A 44 -5.48 9.90 0.52
N ALA A 45 -4.67 10.42 -0.40
CA ALA A 45 -5.01 11.61 -1.16
C ALA A 45 -6.28 11.40 -2.00
N ASP A 46 -6.38 10.29 -2.72
CA ASP A 46 -7.56 9.89 -3.48
C ASP A 46 -8.82 9.83 -2.59
N LYS A 47 -8.72 9.17 -1.43
CA LYS A 47 -9.82 9.08 -0.46
C LYS A 47 -10.30 10.46 0.01
N VAL A 48 -9.38 11.37 0.31
CA VAL A 48 -9.71 12.73 0.75
C VAL A 48 -10.44 13.49 -0.37
N VAL A 49 -9.96 13.38 -1.60
CA VAL A 49 -10.58 13.99 -2.78
C VAL A 49 -12.00 13.45 -3.00
N LEU A 50 -12.19 12.12 -2.98
CA LEU A 50 -13.51 11.49 -3.11
C LEU A 50 -14.47 11.95 -2.01
N PHE A 51 -14.01 12.05 -0.77
CA PHE A 51 -14.84 12.50 0.34
C PHE A 51 -15.30 13.96 0.14
N HIS A 52 -14.39 14.87 -0.16
CA HIS A 52 -14.73 16.29 -0.31
C HIS A 52 -15.56 16.59 -1.55
N ASN A 53 -15.25 15.95 -2.68
CA ASN A 53 -15.89 16.29 -3.95
C ASN A 53 -17.19 15.52 -4.18
N GLU A 54 -17.28 14.27 -3.70
CA GLU A 54 -18.41 13.41 -4.00
C GLU A 54 -19.32 13.24 -2.78
N VAL A 55 -18.78 12.87 -1.62
CA VAL A 55 -19.60 12.61 -0.41
C VAL A 55 -20.20 13.90 0.15
N CYS A 56 -19.40 14.95 0.32
CA CYS A 56 -19.86 16.23 0.87
C CYS A 56 -20.84 16.97 -0.06
N GLN A 57 -20.75 16.75 -1.37
CA GLN A 57 -21.58 17.45 -2.38
C GLN A 57 -22.82 16.64 -2.80
N ALA A 58 -22.96 15.40 -2.33
CA ALA A 58 -24.09 14.56 -2.69
C ALA A 58 -25.42 15.19 -2.22
N SER A 59 -26.31 15.48 -3.17
CA SER A 59 -27.57 16.17 -2.92
C SER A 59 -28.69 15.26 -2.43
N ASN A 60 -28.54 13.94 -2.54
CA ASN A 60 -29.54 12.97 -2.13
C ASN A 60 -28.92 11.70 -1.50
N GLN A 61 -29.74 10.99 -0.71
CA GLN A 61 -29.33 9.78 0.02
C GLN A 61 -28.77 8.64 -0.85
N PRO A 62 -29.36 8.27 -2.00
CA PRO A 62 -28.81 7.20 -2.82
C PRO A 62 -27.45 7.57 -3.43
N ALA A 63 -27.26 8.81 -3.89
CA ALA A 63 -25.94 9.26 -4.33
C ALA A 63 -24.94 9.24 -3.17
N ASN A 64 -25.30 9.79 -2.01
CA ASN A 64 -24.43 9.77 -0.82
C ASN A 64 -24.00 8.35 -0.42
N THR A 65 -24.92 7.38 -0.48
CA THR A 65 -24.62 5.97 -0.20
C THR A 65 -23.64 5.38 -1.22
N HIS A 66 -23.82 5.69 -2.50
CA HIS A 66 -22.88 5.27 -3.56
C HIS A 66 -21.48 5.87 -3.36
N GLU A 67 -21.39 7.17 -3.08
CA GLU A 67 -20.11 7.86 -2.86
C GLU A 67 -19.38 7.36 -1.61
N ARG A 68 -20.12 7.06 -0.53
CA ARG A 68 -19.55 6.36 0.63
C ARG A 68 -19.02 4.96 0.28
N GLY A 69 -19.65 4.27 -0.67
CA GLY A 69 -19.16 3.00 -1.21
C GLY A 69 -17.79 3.14 -1.87
N LYS A 70 -17.54 4.21 -2.63
CA LYS A 70 -16.22 4.49 -3.22
C LYS A 70 -15.16 4.78 -2.15
N VAL A 71 -15.51 5.56 -1.12
CA VAL A 71 -14.63 5.81 0.03
C VAL A 71 -14.29 4.49 0.75
N HIS A 72 -15.25 3.59 0.94
CA HIS A 72 -15.02 2.28 1.53
C HIS A 72 -14.10 1.40 0.67
N GLN A 73 -14.22 1.48 -0.67
CA GLN A 73 -13.29 0.81 -1.57
C GLN A 73 -11.86 1.36 -1.42
N ALA A 74 -11.70 2.69 -1.31
CA ALA A 74 -10.40 3.30 -1.04
C ALA A 74 -9.82 2.84 0.30
N ASP A 75 -10.64 2.69 1.35
CA ASP A 75 -10.23 2.14 2.65
C ASP A 75 -9.76 0.68 2.57
N THR A 76 -10.41 -0.11 1.72
CA THR A 76 -10.01 -1.51 1.48
C THR A 76 -8.65 -1.56 0.79
N ARG A 77 -8.40 -0.70 -0.21
CA ARG A 77 -7.10 -0.56 -0.88
C ARG A 77 -6.02 -0.09 0.09
N LEU A 78 -6.32 0.92 0.91
CA LEU A 78 -5.41 1.45 1.92
C LEU A 78 -5.01 0.36 2.93
N SER A 79 -5.98 -0.40 3.43
CA SER A 79 -5.75 -1.51 4.35
C SER A 79 -4.84 -2.58 3.74
N ARG A 80 -5.04 -2.89 2.46
CA ARG A 80 -4.17 -3.81 1.72
C ARG A 80 -2.74 -3.28 1.61
N HIS A 81 -2.56 -2.00 1.26
CA HIS A 81 -1.22 -1.40 1.18
C HIS A 81 -0.52 -1.35 2.55
N ALA A 82 -1.26 -1.01 3.62
CA ALA A 82 -0.72 -1.01 4.98
C ALA A 82 -0.30 -2.41 5.45
N GLN A 83 -1.05 -3.47 5.08
CA GLN A 83 -0.66 -4.85 5.38
C GLN A 83 0.61 -5.28 4.64
N ILE A 84 0.81 -4.81 3.40
CA ILE A 84 2.03 -5.08 2.64
C ILE A 84 3.20 -4.33 3.27
N TYR A 85 3.03 -3.04 3.59
CA TYR A 85 4.08 -2.21 4.17
C TYR A 85 4.60 -2.77 5.50
N ARG A 86 3.71 -3.31 6.35
CA ARG A 86 4.10 -3.96 7.63
C ARG A 86 4.94 -5.22 7.46
N LYS A 87 5.00 -5.79 6.25
CA LYS A 87 5.78 -6.98 5.91
C LYS A 87 7.07 -6.65 5.15
N CYS A 88 7.24 -5.41 4.71
CA CYS A 88 8.49 -4.89 4.17
C CYS A 88 9.47 -4.66 5.32
#